data_AF-A0A6I7QZ81-F1
#
_entry.id   AF-A0A6I7QZ81-F1
#
_cell.length_a   1.000
_cell.length_b   1.000
_cell.length_c   1.000
_cell.angle_alpha   90.00
_cell.angle_beta   90.00
_cell.angle_gamma   90.00
#
_symmetry.space_group_name_H-M   'P 1'
#
loop_
_entity.id
_entity.type
_entity.pdbx_description
1 polymer ?
#
loop_
_entity_poly.entity_id
_entity_poly.type
_entity_poly.pdbx_seq_one_letter_code
_entity_poly.pdbx_strand_id
1 'polypeptide(L)'
;TAGDGGMVLTRTEEQYRRAFAVHDQGHLPLRQGVEQGARAVLGLNFKMTELVAAVVLAQLKKVDTIRSLLREKKARFKQDIADLEGISFRHLPDPDGEAGTVLTVLFPTEEIARNVGKELGCGVVADSGWHVYNHMEHVLGKKTVDATGCPFTCPFYTDKGGAVEYRQGMLPRTDEILARAINISIGVADAGLGSGFGITVLSENDEIETKAEQFRAVVERYR
;
A
#
# COMPACT_ATOMS: atom_id res chain seq x y z
N THR A 1 -2.42 12.41 -6.63
CA THR A 1 -3.76 11.95 -6.18
C THR A 1 -4.71 13.13 -6.15
N ALA A 2 -5.98 12.94 -5.75
CA ALA A 2 -6.98 14.01 -5.58
C ALA A 2 -7.41 14.23 -4.12
N GLY A 3 -6.52 13.93 -3.17
CA GLY A 3 -6.90 13.69 -1.77
C GLY A 3 -7.33 12.23 -1.64
N ASP A 4 -8.63 12.00 -1.63
CA ASP A 4 -9.24 10.67 -1.57
C ASP A 4 -9.94 10.30 -2.88
N GLY A 5 -9.97 9.00 -3.20
CA GLY A 5 -10.69 8.49 -4.36
C GLY A 5 -10.35 7.03 -4.67
N GLY A 6 -11.16 6.43 -5.53
CA GLY A 6 -10.96 5.06 -5.97
C GLY A 6 -11.70 4.80 -7.28
N MET A 7 -11.33 3.72 -7.97
CA MET A 7 -11.97 3.28 -9.20
C MET A 7 -12.02 1.76 -9.24
N VAL A 8 -13.12 1.22 -9.75
CA VAL A 8 -13.25 -0.21 -10.07
C VAL A 8 -13.16 -0.35 -11.58
N LEU A 9 -12.22 -1.18 -12.04
CA LEU A 9 -12.06 -1.54 -13.45
C LEU A 9 -12.50 -3.00 -13.63
N THR A 10 -13.19 -3.28 -14.73
CA THR A 10 -13.63 -4.64 -15.09
C THR A 10 -13.68 -4.78 -16.60
N ARG A 11 -13.60 -6.04 -17.06
CA ARG A 11 -13.74 -6.42 -18.48
C ARG A 11 -15.17 -6.77 -18.89
N THR A 12 -16.12 -6.83 -17.95
CA THR A 12 -17.50 -7.26 -18.24
C THR A 12 -18.52 -6.20 -17.84
N GLU A 13 -19.54 -6.05 -18.69
CA GLU A 13 -20.62 -5.10 -18.44
C GLU A 13 -21.45 -5.48 -17.21
N GLU A 14 -21.64 -6.77 -16.96
CA GLU A 14 -22.37 -7.27 -15.80
C GLU A 14 -21.71 -6.80 -14.48
N GLN A 15 -20.40 -6.99 -14.35
CA GLN A 15 -19.65 -6.53 -13.17
C GLN A 15 -19.65 -5.01 -13.07
N TYR A 16 -19.56 -4.30 -14.19
CA TYR A 16 -19.63 -2.83 -14.21
C TYR A 16 -20.99 -2.35 -13.68
N ARG A 17 -22.10 -2.89 -14.19
CA ARG A 17 -23.46 -2.54 -13.75
C ARG A 17 -23.66 -2.84 -12.27
N ARG A 18 -23.15 -3.98 -11.77
CA ARG A 18 -23.22 -4.34 -10.35
C ARG A 18 -22.40 -3.41 -9.47
N ALA A 19 -21.18 -3.09 -9.86
CA ALA A 19 -20.33 -2.14 -9.13
C ALA A 19 -20.96 -0.75 -9.10
N PHE A 20 -21.48 -0.27 -10.23
CA PHE A 20 -22.19 1.01 -10.33
C PHE A 20 -23.40 1.04 -9.40
N ALA A 21 -24.18 -0.04 -9.36
CA ALA A 21 -25.34 -0.15 -8.47
C ALA A 21 -24.95 -0.10 -6.99
N VAL A 22 -23.88 -0.77 -6.56
CA VAL A 22 -23.40 -0.66 -5.17
C VAL A 22 -22.90 0.75 -4.86
N HIS A 23 -22.25 1.41 -5.83
CA HIS A 23 -21.70 2.75 -5.69
C HIS A 23 -22.77 3.87 -5.64
N ASP A 24 -23.88 3.70 -6.35
CA ASP A 24 -24.96 4.70 -6.50
C ASP A 24 -26.33 4.13 -6.10
N GLN A 25 -26.48 3.70 -4.84
CA GLN A 25 -27.78 3.41 -4.20
C GLN A 25 -28.69 2.38 -4.91
N GLY A 26 -28.09 1.45 -5.66
CA GLY A 26 -28.78 0.40 -6.42
C GLY A 26 -29.16 0.80 -7.84
N HIS A 27 -28.79 2.01 -8.29
CA HIS A 27 -29.11 2.50 -9.61
C HIS A 27 -28.24 1.87 -10.71
N LEU A 28 -28.79 1.81 -11.92
CA LEU A 28 -28.04 1.43 -13.12
C LEU A 28 -27.45 2.68 -13.81
N PRO A 29 -26.38 2.54 -14.60
CA PRO A 29 -25.80 3.66 -15.35
C PRO A 29 -26.78 4.25 -16.38
N LEU A 30 -26.53 5.49 -16.83
CA LEU A 30 -27.30 6.19 -17.87
C LEU A 30 -28.82 6.34 -17.56
N ARG A 31 -29.14 6.69 -16.31
CA ARG A 31 -30.51 6.74 -15.76
C ARG A 31 -31.25 8.07 -15.88
N GLN A 32 -30.83 8.97 -16.77
CA GLN A 32 -31.45 10.28 -16.89
C GLN A 32 -32.94 10.14 -17.21
N GLY A 33 -33.81 10.74 -16.40
CA GLY A 33 -35.28 10.65 -16.55
C GLY A 33 -35.94 9.42 -15.92
N VAL A 34 -35.21 8.54 -15.23
CA VAL A 34 -35.77 7.38 -14.51
C VAL A 34 -35.85 7.67 -13.02
N GLU A 35 -37.01 8.14 -12.55
CA GLU A 35 -37.25 8.47 -11.14
C GLU A 35 -37.53 7.23 -10.28
N GLN A 36 -38.21 6.24 -10.85
CA GLN A 36 -38.47 4.92 -10.26
C GLN A 36 -38.06 3.84 -11.26
N GLY A 37 -37.24 2.89 -10.85
CA GLY A 37 -36.73 1.84 -11.75
C GLY A 37 -36.38 0.55 -11.02
N ALA A 38 -36.20 -0.53 -11.78
CA ALA A 38 -35.78 -1.82 -11.26
C ALA A 38 -34.33 -1.73 -10.74
N ARG A 39 -34.16 -1.75 -9.41
CA ARG A 39 -32.84 -1.74 -8.76
C ARG A 39 -32.30 -3.15 -8.65
N ALA A 40 -31.01 -3.32 -8.95
CA ALA A 40 -30.37 -4.64 -8.93
C ALA A 40 -30.00 -5.11 -7.51
N VAL A 41 -29.61 -4.18 -6.64
CA VAL A 41 -29.13 -4.43 -5.28
C VAL A 41 -29.43 -3.24 -4.36
N LEU A 42 -29.37 -3.45 -3.05
CA LEU A 42 -29.28 -2.35 -2.08
C LEU A 42 -27.86 -1.78 -2.11
N GLY A 43 -27.68 -0.61 -2.71
CA GLY A 43 -26.39 0.08 -2.81
C GLY A 43 -26.13 1.07 -1.67
N LEU A 44 -24.91 1.60 -1.66
CA LEU A 44 -24.43 2.68 -0.78
C LEU A 44 -24.22 3.96 -1.60
N ASN A 45 -23.62 4.99 -0.99
CA ASN A 45 -23.25 6.21 -1.69
C ASN A 45 -21.74 6.42 -1.62
N PHE A 46 -21.05 6.02 -2.70
CA PHE A 46 -19.61 6.19 -2.86
C PHE A 46 -19.27 7.14 -4.01
N LYS A 47 -20.22 7.98 -4.42
CA LYS A 47 -20.05 8.91 -5.53
C LYS A 47 -18.89 9.88 -5.29
N MET A 48 -18.03 9.96 -6.29
CA MET A 48 -17.02 10.99 -6.38
C MET A 48 -17.66 12.30 -6.87
N THR A 49 -17.22 13.44 -6.31
CA THR A 49 -17.67 14.75 -6.78
C THR A 49 -16.92 15.17 -8.04
N GLU A 50 -17.52 16.03 -8.84
CA GLU A 50 -16.90 16.56 -10.07
C GLU A 50 -15.58 17.29 -9.80
N LEU A 51 -15.42 17.93 -8.63
CA LEU A 51 -14.16 18.59 -8.24
C LEU A 51 -13.03 17.59 -8.04
N VAL A 52 -13.29 16.49 -7.31
CA VAL A 52 -12.31 15.41 -7.12
C VAL A 52 -12.00 14.76 -8.47
N ALA A 53 -13.02 14.53 -9.30
CA ALA A 53 -12.86 13.97 -10.65
C ALA A 53 -11.99 14.86 -11.56
N ALA A 54 -12.15 16.19 -11.51
CA ALA A 54 -11.33 17.12 -12.28
C ALA A 54 -9.85 17.04 -11.89
N VAL A 55 -9.54 16.93 -10.59
CA VAL A 55 -8.17 16.74 -10.10
C VAL A 55 -7.61 15.38 -10.56
N VAL A 56 -8.39 14.30 -10.45
CA VAL A 56 -7.99 12.97 -10.95
C VAL A 56 -7.70 13.04 -12.45
N LEU A 57 -8.54 13.67 -13.24
CA LEU A 57 -8.35 13.81 -14.69
C LEU A 57 -7.04 14.53 -15.03
N ALA A 58 -6.68 15.59 -14.30
CA ALA A 58 -5.42 16.28 -14.46
C ALA A 58 -4.21 15.40 -14.05
N GLN A 59 -4.35 14.58 -13.02
CA GLN A 59 -3.32 13.66 -12.55
C GLN A 59 -3.12 12.47 -13.51
N LEU A 60 -4.20 11.90 -14.05
CA LEU A 60 -4.15 10.78 -15.00
C LEU A 60 -3.31 11.10 -16.24
N LYS A 61 -3.40 12.34 -16.75
CA LYS A 61 -2.57 12.83 -17.86
C LYS A 61 -1.06 12.82 -17.57
N LYS A 62 -0.66 12.74 -16.30
CA LYS A 62 0.74 12.77 -15.86
C LYS A 62 1.25 11.40 -15.40
N VAL A 63 0.41 10.37 -15.36
CA VAL A 63 0.76 9.07 -14.76
C VAL A 63 1.97 8.44 -15.44
N ASP A 64 2.06 8.46 -16.76
CA ASP A 64 3.21 7.90 -17.47
C ASP A 64 4.51 8.64 -17.16
N THR A 65 4.48 9.97 -17.08
CA THR A 65 5.64 10.79 -16.68
C THR A 65 6.05 10.50 -15.24
N ILE A 66 5.11 10.48 -14.30
CA ILE A 66 5.38 10.18 -12.88
C ILE A 66 5.98 8.78 -12.75
N ARG A 67 5.41 7.78 -13.43
CA ARG A 67 5.92 6.41 -13.43
C ARG A 67 7.33 6.32 -14.00
N SER A 68 7.62 7.03 -15.09
CA SER A 68 8.95 7.08 -15.69
C SER A 68 9.98 7.64 -14.71
N LEU A 69 9.68 8.79 -14.08
CA LEU A 69 10.55 9.41 -13.09
C LEU A 69 10.77 8.50 -11.88
N LEU A 70 9.71 7.94 -11.30
CA LEU A 70 9.82 7.01 -10.17
C LEU A 70 10.76 5.83 -10.48
N ARG A 71 10.60 5.21 -11.66
CA ARG A 71 11.43 4.08 -12.09
C ARG A 71 12.89 4.48 -12.29
N GLU A 72 13.13 5.61 -12.93
CA GLU A 72 14.47 6.16 -13.15
C GLU A 72 15.17 6.41 -11.81
N LYS A 73 14.53 7.17 -10.92
CA LYS A 73 15.08 7.53 -9.60
C LYS A 73 15.31 6.29 -8.73
N LYS A 74 14.36 5.35 -8.73
CA LYS A 74 14.52 4.05 -8.04
C LYS A 74 15.68 3.24 -8.59
N ALA A 75 15.82 3.16 -9.91
CA ALA A 75 16.88 2.39 -10.55
C ALA A 75 18.25 2.98 -10.21
N ARG A 76 18.39 4.31 -10.27
CA ARG A 76 19.63 5.01 -9.89
C ARG A 76 19.99 4.76 -8.43
N PHE A 77 19.09 5.05 -7.50
CA PHE A 77 19.34 4.80 -6.07
C PHE A 77 19.73 3.34 -5.81
N LYS A 78 19.01 2.39 -6.43
CA LYS A 78 19.30 0.96 -6.28
C LYS A 78 20.69 0.61 -6.81
N GLN A 79 21.10 1.13 -7.96
CA GLN A 79 22.45 0.90 -8.53
C GLN A 79 23.53 1.36 -7.55
N ASP A 80 23.33 2.54 -6.93
CA ASP A 80 24.32 3.14 -6.05
C ASP A 80 24.52 2.37 -4.73
N ILE A 81 23.63 1.43 -4.38
CA ILE A 81 23.73 0.60 -3.16
C ILE A 81 23.78 -0.91 -3.44
N ALA A 82 23.73 -1.36 -4.70
CA ALA A 82 23.52 -2.77 -5.05
C ALA A 82 24.69 -3.71 -4.73
N ASP A 83 25.92 -3.17 -4.68
CA ASP A 83 27.16 -3.87 -4.33
C ASP A 83 27.39 -3.99 -2.82
N LEU A 84 26.49 -3.44 -1.99
CA LEU A 84 26.54 -3.67 -0.56
C LEU A 84 26.30 -5.16 -0.26
N GLU A 85 27.34 -5.87 0.19
CA GLU A 85 27.27 -7.20 0.80
C GLU A 85 26.19 -7.32 1.92
N GLY A 86 25.55 -8.49 1.99
CA GLY A 86 24.59 -8.83 3.05
C GLY A 86 23.19 -8.25 2.87
N ILE A 87 22.99 -7.23 2.03
CA ILE A 87 21.63 -6.78 1.70
C ILE A 87 21.09 -7.50 0.47
N SER A 88 19.77 -7.55 0.37
CA SER A 88 19.04 -8.00 -0.81
C SER A 88 17.84 -7.09 -1.07
N PHE A 89 17.18 -7.25 -2.21
CA PHE A 89 16.05 -6.40 -2.58
C PHE A 89 14.77 -7.23 -2.72
N ARG A 90 13.61 -6.61 -2.49
CA ARG A 90 12.31 -7.25 -2.74
C ARG A 90 12.26 -7.85 -4.14
N HIS A 91 11.84 -9.11 -4.23
CA HIS A 91 11.58 -9.78 -5.50
C HIS A 91 10.43 -9.08 -6.24
N LEU A 92 10.64 -8.80 -7.53
CA LEU A 92 9.64 -8.23 -8.43
C LEU A 92 9.26 -9.30 -9.45
N PRO A 93 8.04 -9.87 -9.40
CA PRO A 93 7.58 -10.85 -10.38
C PRO A 93 7.54 -10.29 -11.80
N ASP A 94 7.25 -9.00 -11.94
CA ASP A 94 7.30 -8.24 -13.17
C ASP A 94 8.09 -6.94 -12.92
N PRO A 95 9.41 -6.91 -13.20
CA PRO A 95 10.24 -5.73 -13.03
C PRO A 95 9.78 -4.53 -13.87
N ASP A 96 9.24 -4.78 -15.07
CA ASP A 96 8.82 -3.74 -16.01
C ASP A 96 7.42 -3.19 -15.67
N GLY A 97 6.64 -3.91 -14.86
CA GLY A 97 5.32 -3.54 -14.39
C GLY A 97 5.29 -2.67 -13.12
N GLU A 98 6.41 -2.48 -12.43
CA GLU A 98 6.43 -1.83 -11.12
C GLU A 98 6.13 -0.31 -11.16
N ALA A 99 5.43 0.23 -10.16
CA ALA A 99 5.21 1.67 -10.03
C ALA A 99 6.47 2.46 -9.60
N GLY A 100 7.33 1.87 -8.78
CA GLY A 100 8.61 2.46 -8.35
C GLY A 100 8.54 3.41 -7.14
N THR A 101 7.44 3.43 -6.38
CA THR A 101 7.23 4.39 -5.28
C THR A 101 8.15 4.19 -4.07
N VAL A 102 8.62 2.96 -3.84
CA VAL A 102 9.53 2.59 -2.75
C VAL A 102 10.58 1.58 -3.25
N LEU A 103 11.77 1.63 -2.66
CA LEU A 103 12.81 0.62 -2.79
C LEU A 103 12.95 -0.14 -1.46
N THR A 104 12.47 -1.37 -1.43
CA THR A 104 12.55 -2.22 -0.24
C THR A 104 13.88 -2.97 -0.19
N VAL A 105 14.66 -2.74 0.86
CA VAL A 105 15.92 -3.42 1.16
C VAL A 105 15.71 -4.41 2.30
N LEU A 106 16.26 -5.61 2.14
CA LEU A 106 16.16 -6.74 3.07
C LEU A 106 17.53 -7.02 3.67
N PHE A 107 17.60 -7.04 5.00
CA PHE A 107 18.82 -7.29 5.77
C PHE A 107 18.90 -8.74 6.23
N PRO A 108 20.10 -9.24 6.62
CA PRO A 108 20.26 -10.61 7.09
C PRO A 108 19.45 -10.92 8.36
N THR A 109 19.35 -9.95 9.27
CA THR A 109 18.65 -10.09 10.55
C THR A 109 17.79 -8.87 10.86
N GLU A 110 16.77 -9.06 11.70
CA GLU A 110 15.95 -7.99 12.26
C GLU A 110 16.80 -6.98 13.04
N GLU A 111 17.79 -7.44 13.80
CA GLU A 111 18.68 -6.58 14.59
C GLU A 111 19.40 -5.54 13.71
N ILE A 112 20.01 -5.99 12.61
CA ILE A 112 20.70 -5.09 11.66
C ILE A 112 19.69 -4.11 11.06
N ALA A 113 18.54 -4.60 10.59
CA ALA A 113 17.51 -3.75 10.00
C ALA A 113 17.00 -2.67 10.97
N ARG A 114 16.79 -3.03 12.24
CA ARG A 114 16.33 -2.08 13.26
C ARG A 114 17.38 -1.03 13.58
N ASN A 115 18.65 -1.43 13.69
CA ASN A 115 19.75 -0.49 13.93
C ASN A 115 19.90 0.50 12.77
N VAL A 116 19.95 0.00 11.53
CA VAL A 116 20.01 0.83 10.32
C VAL A 116 18.78 1.73 10.21
N GLY A 117 17.58 1.18 10.38
CA GLY A 117 16.32 1.93 10.27
C GLY A 117 16.18 3.02 11.33
N LYS A 118 16.69 2.78 12.55
CA LYS A 118 16.72 3.78 13.62
C LYS A 118 17.68 4.92 13.30
N GLU A 119 18.88 4.63 12.82
CA GLU A 119 19.86 5.66 12.48
C GLU A 119 19.44 6.50 11.25
N LEU A 120 18.75 5.88 10.28
CA LEU A 120 18.17 6.57 9.14
C LEU A 120 16.83 7.27 9.44
N GLY A 121 16.23 7.02 10.61
CA GLY A 121 14.95 7.62 11.01
C GLY A 121 13.72 7.08 10.28
N CYS A 122 13.77 5.84 9.75
CA CYS A 122 12.66 5.22 9.03
C CYS A 122 12.08 3.96 9.69
N GLY A 123 12.81 3.30 10.59
CA GLY A 123 12.39 2.03 11.20
C GLY A 123 12.34 0.85 10.21
N VAL A 124 11.78 -0.27 10.64
CA VAL A 124 11.55 -1.45 9.78
C VAL A 124 10.09 -1.51 9.34
N VAL A 125 9.81 -2.24 8.24
CA VAL A 125 8.43 -2.34 7.70
C VAL A 125 7.47 -3.00 8.69
N ALA A 126 7.96 -3.87 9.58
CA ALA A 126 7.14 -4.43 10.66
C ALA A 126 6.53 -3.36 11.59
N ASP A 127 7.10 -2.16 11.65
CA ASP A 127 6.63 -1.06 12.50
C ASP A 127 5.67 -0.11 11.75
N SER A 128 5.32 -0.39 10.49
CA SER A 128 4.50 0.48 9.61
C SER A 128 3.00 0.50 9.96
N GLY A 129 2.67 0.73 11.22
CA GLY A 129 1.32 0.97 11.74
C GLY A 129 0.25 0.05 11.16
N TRP A 130 -0.90 0.61 10.78
CA TRP A 130 -2.07 -0.14 10.32
C TRP A 130 -1.87 -0.86 8.96
N HIS A 131 -0.71 -0.72 8.32
CA HIS A 131 -0.36 -1.45 7.10
C HIS A 131 0.18 -2.85 7.37
N VAL A 132 0.45 -3.18 8.63
CA VAL A 132 0.90 -4.51 9.09
C VAL A 132 -0.20 -5.15 9.93
N TYR A 133 -0.55 -6.41 9.61
CA TYR A 133 -1.69 -7.09 10.22
C TYR A 133 -1.58 -7.21 11.75
N ASN A 134 -0.36 -7.32 12.30
CA ASN A 134 -0.13 -7.38 13.74
C ASN A 134 -0.63 -6.13 14.49
N HIS A 135 -0.82 -5.01 13.79
CA HIS A 135 -1.27 -3.74 14.36
C HIS A 135 -2.76 -3.46 14.06
N MET A 136 -3.45 -4.35 13.34
CA MET A 136 -4.86 -4.19 12.99
C MET A 136 -5.78 -4.62 14.15
N GLU A 137 -5.80 -3.84 15.24
CA GLU A 137 -6.53 -4.17 16.47
C GLU A 137 -8.01 -4.51 16.28
N HIS A 138 -8.65 -3.93 15.27
CA HIS A 138 -10.05 -4.17 14.93
C HIS A 138 -10.27 -5.56 14.35
N VAL A 139 -9.36 -6.05 13.51
CA VAL A 139 -9.40 -7.43 12.97
C VAL A 139 -8.98 -8.42 14.05
N LEU A 140 -7.86 -8.16 14.72
CA LEU A 140 -7.31 -9.04 15.77
C LEU A 140 -8.28 -9.19 16.95
N GLY A 141 -8.90 -8.08 17.37
CA GLY A 141 -9.90 -8.06 18.42
C GLY A 141 -11.32 -8.38 17.94
N LYS A 142 -11.52 -8.69 16.65
CA LYS A 142 -12.84 -8.97 16.04
C LYS A 142 -13.90 -7.91 16.41
N LYS A 143 -13.49 -6.64 16.42
CA LYS A 143 -14.32 -5.51 16.87
C LYS A 143 -15.41 -5.26 15.82
N THR A 144 -16.66 -5.29 16.26
CA THR A 144 -17.86 -5.02 15.44
C THR A 144 -18.59 -3.79 15.96
N VAL A 145 -19.50 -3.25 15.15
CA VAL A 145 -20.26 -2.03 15.50
C VAL A 145 -21.15 -2.27 16.74
N ASP A 146 -21.66 -3.49 16.91
CA ASP A 146 -22.52 -3.87 18.01
C ASP A 146 -22.09 -5.18 18.69
N ALA A 147 -22.65 -5.42 19.87
CA ALA A 147 -22.30 -6.55 20.73
C ALA A 147 -22.72 -7.93 20.17
N THR A 148 -23.53 -7.98 19.11
CA THR A 148 -23.89 -9.25 18.46
C THR A 148 -22.65 -9.96 17.96
N GLY A 149 -21.61 -9.23 17.52
CA GLY A 149 -20.34 -9.80 17.07
C GLY A 149 -20.35 -10.31 15.61
N CYS A 150 -21.43 -10.08 14.87
CA CYS A 150 -21.52 -10.44 13.45
C CYS A 150 -20.47 -9.66 12.62
N PRO A 151 -19.74 -10.30 11.70
CA PRO A 151 -19.97 -11.66 11.20
C PRO A 151 -19.31 -12.78 12.01
N PHE A 152 -18.41 -12.49 12.96
CA PHE A 152 -17.55 -13.47 13.63
C PHE A 152 -18.30 -14.48 14.52
N THR A 153 -19.42 -14.08 15.08
CA THR A 153 -20.28 -14.89 15.97
C THR A 153 -21.62 -15.26 15.33
N CYS A 154 -21.83 -14.88 14.06
CA CYS A 154 -23.12 -15.02 13.41
C CYS A 154 -23.47 -16.52 13.23
N PRO A 155 -24.69 -16.99 13.58
CA PRO A 155 -25.10 -18.38 13.35
C PRO A 155 -24.95 -18.82 11.89
N PHE A 156 -25.19 -17.91 10.94
CA PHE A 156 -25.00 -18.18 9.51
C PHE A 156 -23.54 -18.53 9.13
N TYR A 157 -22.57 -18.16 9.97
CA TYR A 157 -21.17 -18.49 9.85
C TYR A 157 -20.81 -19.70 10.74
N THR A 158 -21.13 -19.64 12.04
CA THR A 158 -20.71 -20.65 13.03
C THR A 158 -21.42 -21.99 12.86
N ASP A 159 -22.71 -22.00 12.53
CA ASP A 159 -23.49 -23.25 12.39
C ASP A 159 -23.06 -24.04 11.15
N LYS A 160 -22.37 -23.38 10.22
CA LYS A 160 -21.74 -23.99 9.04
C LYS A 160 -20.27 -24.38 9.30
N GLY A 161 -19.83 -24.40 10.55
CA GLY A 161 -18.46 -24.75 10.96
C GLY A 161 -17.45 -23.61 10.83
N GLY A 162 -17.90 -22.36 10.67
CA GLY A 162 -17.02 -21.20 10.60
C GLY A 162 -16.30 -20.94 11.94
N ALA A 163 -14.98 -21.05 11.93
CA ALA A 163 -14.13 -20.75 13.08
C ALA A 163 -12.81 -20.12 12.62
N VAL A 164 -12.75 -18.78 12.60
CA VAL A 164 -11.52 -18.04 12.28
C VAL A 164 -10.83 -17.54 13.55
N GLU A 165 -9.52 -17.68 13.61
CA GLU A 165 -8.67 -17.11 14.65
C GLU A 165 -7.77 -16.05 14.02
N TYR A 166 -7.72 -14.87 14.65
CA TYR A 166 -6.77 -13.82 14.32
C TYR A 166 -5.93 -13.53 15.55
N ARG A 167 -4.62 -13.62 15.41
CA ARG A 167 -3.68 -13.29 16.48
C ARG A 167 -2.41 -12.72 15.88
N GLN A 168 -1.70 -11.96 16.70
CA GLN A 168 -0.35 -11.54 16.34
C GLN A 168 0.55 -12.77 16.16
N GLY A 169 1.49 -12.68 15.22
CA GLY A 169 2.43 -13.77 14.94
C GLY A 169 1.78 -15.00 14.28
N MET A 170 0.59 -14.86 13.66
CA MET A 170 -0.05 -15.98 12.95
C MET A 170 0.55 -16.21 11.55
N LEU A 171 1.32 -15.25 11.02
CA LEU A 171 1.98 -15.31 9.71
C LEU A 171 3.50 -15.21 9.87
N PRO A 172 4.18 -16.22 10.45
CA PRO A 172 5.58 -16.12 10.86
C PRO A 172 6.55 -15.77 9.73
N ARG A 173 6.30 -16.26 8.51
CA ARG A 173 7.11 -15.91 7.33
C ARG A 173 6.96 -14.44 6.94
N THR A 174 5.75 -13.90 7.05
CA THR A 174 5.49 -12.48 6.81
C THR A 174 6.19 -11.65 7.88
N ASP A 175 6.04 -12.03 9.14
CA ASP A 175 6.65 -11.32 10.28
C ASP A 175 8.17 -11.25 10.12
N GLU A 176 8.81 -12.37 9.80
CA GLU A 176 10.25 -12.46 9.55
C GLU A 176 10.70 -11.53 8.41
N ILE A 177 9.99 -11.51 7.27
CA ILE A 177 10.32 -10.66 6.13
C ILE A 177 10.18 -9.18 6.48
N LEU A 178 9.10 -8.78 7.15
CA LEU A 178 8.83 -7.38 7.47
C LEU A 178 9.78 -6.85 8.55
N ALA A 179 10.18 -7.68 9.50
CA ALA A 179 11.07 -7.30 10.60
C ALA A 179 12.50 -6.98 10.13
N ARG A 180 12.91 -7.55 9.00
CA ARG A 180 14.24 -7.32 8.39
C ARG A 180 14.20 -6.46 7.13
N ALA A 181 13.07 -5.81 6.84
CA ALA A 181 12.90 -4.95 5.67
C ALA A 181 12.87 -3.47 6.06
N ILE A 182 13.47 -2.62 5.21
CA ILE A 182 13.36 -1.16 5.25
C ILE A 182 12.83 -0.66 3.90
N ASN A 183 11.93 0.30 3.90
CA ASN A 183 11.50 0.98 2.69
C ASN A 183 12.26 2.31 2.53
N ILE A 184 12.98 2.44 1.43
CA ILE A 184 13.54 3.73 0.99
C ILE A 184 12.47 4.42 0.16
N SER A 185 12.07 5.63 0.55
CA SER A 185 11.16 6.48 -0.22
C SER A 185 11.78 6.83 -1.57
N ILE A 186 10.99 6.69 -2.64
CA ILE A 186 11.32 7.26 -3.95
C ILE A 186 10.31 8.34 -4.34
N GLY A 187 9.04 8.18 -3.96
CA GLY A 187 8.01 9.20 -4.16
C GLY A 187 6.89 9.17 -3.13
N VAL A 188 7.08 8.43 -2.03
CA VAL A 188 6.15 8.35 -0.91
C VAL A 188 6.95 8.50 0.38
N ALA A 189 6.97 9.71 0.91
CA ALA A 189 7.64 10.05 2.16
C ALA A 189 6.59 10.05 3.30
N ASP A 190 6.52 8.94 4.02
CA ASP A 190 5.67 8.81 5.21
C ASP A 190 6.39 7.89 6.21
N ALA A 191 6.80 8.45 7.35
CA ALA A 191 7.45 7.69 8.41
C ALA A 191 6.53 6.59 8.97
N GLY A 192 5.21 6.79 8.94
CA GLY A 192 4.22 5.78 9.33
C GLY A 192 4.14 4.58 8.37
N LEU A 193 4.63 4.72 7.13
CA LEU A 193 4.76 3.64 6.14
C LEU A 193 6.15 2.98 6.15
N GLY A 194 7.00 3.34 7.12
CA GLY A 194 8.39 2.90 7.17
C GLY A 194 9.27 3.48 6.06
N SER A 195 8.83 4.57 5.41
CA SER A 195 9.54 5.25 4.32
C SER A 195 9.99 6.67 4.67
N GLY A 196 10.39 6.88 5.92
CA GLY A 196 10.90 8.17 6.43
C GLY A 196 12.26 8.61 5.87
N PHE A 197 12.98 7.71 5.18
CA PHE A 197 14.28 7.96 4.56
C PHE A 197 14.22 7.69 3.06
N GLY A 198 14.87 8.53 2.26
CA GLY A 198 15.04 8.33 0.83
C GLY A 198 15.05 9.63 0.05
N ILE A 199 14.44 9.59 -1.14
CA ILE A 199 14.37 10.65 -2.13
C ILE A 199 12.92 10.91 -2.57
N THR A 200 12.74 11.87 -3.47
CA THR A 200 11.47 12.18 -4.12
C THR A 200 11.58 12.11 -5.65
N VAL A 201 10.46 12.19 -6.36
CA VAL A 201 10.43 12.31 -7.83
C VAL A 201 11.10 13.58 -8.35
N LEU A 202 11.33 14.57 -7.48
CA LEU A 202 11.98 15.84 -7.79
C LEU A 202 13.47 15.84 -7.41
N SER A 203 13.97 14.76 -6.81
CA SER A 203 15.37 14.70 -6.37
C SER A 203 16.31 14.65 -7.56
N GLU A 204 17.26 15.58 -7.56
CA GLU A 204 18.33 15.66 -8.55
C GLU A 204 19.44 14.65 -8.25
N ASN A 205 20.36 14.45 -9.19
CA ASN A 205 21.35 13.38 -9.10
C ASN A 205 22.28 13.51 -7.87
N ASP A 206 22.65 14.72 -7.50
CA ASP A 206 23.47 15.02 -6.32
C ASP A 206 22.77 14.65 -5.00
N GLU A 207 21.46 14.92 -4.90
CA GLU A 207 20.66 14.50 -3.74
C GLU A 207 20.57 12.97 -3.65
N ILE A 208 20.38 12.29 -4.79
CA ILE A 208 20.33 10.83 -4.85
C ILE A 208 21.65 10.22 -4.39
N GLU A 209 22.78 10.72 -4.90
CA GLU A 209 24.12 10.27 -4.53
C GLU A 209 24.38 10.50 -3.04
N THR A 210 24.08 11.71 -2.54
CA THR A 210 24.23 12.05 -1.11
C THR A 210 23.42 11.10 -0.22
N LYS A 211 22.18 10.77 -0.61
CA LYS A 211 21.33 9.85 0.16
C LYS A 211 21.80 8.40 0.05
N ALA A 212 22.30 7.98 -1.10
CA ALA A 212 22.89 6.65 -1.25
C ALA A 212 24.18 6.51 -0.41
N GLU A 213 25.05 7.52 -0.40
CA GLU A 213 26.24 7.56 0.46
C GLU A 213 25.87 7.54 1.95
N GLN A 214 24.85 8.31 2.35
CA GLN A 214 24.34 8.26 3.72
C GLN A 214 23.85 6.85 4.08
N PHE A 215 23.08 6.20 3.19
CA PHE A 215 22.61 4.84 3.41
C PHE A 215 23.77 3.85 3.57
N ARG A 216 24.76 3.91 2.67
CA ARG A 216 25.97 3.08 2.74
C ARG A 216 26.71 3.25 4.05
N ALA A 217 27.00 4.50 4.42
CA ALA A 217 27.76 4.81 5.62
C ALA A 217 27.08 4.29 6.90
N VAL A 218 25.74 4.22 6.92
CA VAL A 218 24.99 3.61 8.02
C VAL A 218 25.04 2.09 7.97
N VAL A 219 24.79 1.48 6.80
CA VAL A 219 24.81 0.02 6.66
C VAL A 219 26.18 -0.57 7.03
N GLU A 220 27.27 0.09 6.63
CA GLU A 220 28.64 -0.36 6.93
C GLU A 220 29.00 -0.33 8.43
N ARG A 221 28.29 0.47 9.25
CA ARG A 221 28.50 0.50 10.72
C ARG A 221 27.90 -0.69 11.44
N TYR A 222 26.92 -1.34 10.83
CA TYR A 222 26.13 -2.43 11.43
C TYR A 222 26.34 -3.77 10.72
N ARG A 223 27.39 -3.87 9.90
CA ARG A 223 27.87 -5.13 9.34
C ARG A 223 28.73 -5.91 10.32
#